data_AF-A0A1H0WTN4-F1
#
_entry.id   AF-A0A1H0WTN4-F1
#
_cell.length_a   1.000
_cell.length_b   1.000
_cell.length_c   1.000
_cell.angle_alpha   90.00
_cell.angle_beta   90.00
_cell.angle_gamma   90.00
#
_symmetry.space_group_name_H-M   'P 1'
#
loop_
_entity.id
_entity.type
_entity.pdbx_description
1 polymer ?
#
loop_
_entity_poly.entity_id
_entity_poly.type
_entity_poly.pdbx_seq_one_letter_code
_entity_poly.pdbx_strand_id
1 'polypeptide(L)'
;MLDGGELVAVGRAVVDSGWAGVFGMATLPRVRGRGAAGDVLRSLADWASGLGAGGMYLQVDVDNTSALRLYERVGFTEVCRYHYRSETLS
;
A
#
# COMPACT_ATOMS: atom_id res chain seq x y z
N MET A 1 -3.58 -9.93 6.52
CA MET A 1 -4.02 -11.09 5.74
C MET A 1 -3.50 -12.36 6.39
N LEU A 2 -4.39 -13.31 6.62
CA LEU A 2 -4.06 -14.62 7.17
C LEU A 2 -4.03 -15.67 6.03
N ASP A 3 -3.10 -16.61 6.09
CA ASP A 3 -3.06 -17.81 5.25
C ASP A 3 -2.86 -19.03 6.17
N GLY A 4 -3.82 -19.96 6.18
CA GLY A 4 -3.79 -21.10 7.11
C GLY A 4 -3.71 -20.73 8.60
N GLY A 5 -4.17 -19.54 8.99
CA GLY A 5 -4.08 -19.02 10.36
C GLY A 5 -2.79 -18.24 10.69
N GLU A 6 -1.83 -18.18 9.77
CA GLU A 6 -0.61 -17.40 9.93
C GLU A 6 -0.77 -15.99 9.33
N LEU A 7 -0.27 -14.95 10.01
CA LEU A 7 -0.21 -13.60 9.48
C LEU A 7 0.87 -13.47 8.40
N VAL A 8 0.45 -13.38 7.13
CA VAL A 8 1.38 -13.40 5.99
C VAL A 8 1.56 -12.07 5.28
N ALA A 9 0.61 -11.15 5.41
CA ALA A 9 0.70 -9.79 4.86
C ALA A 9 -0.02 -8.77 5.75
N VAL A 10 0.46 -7.54 5.75
CA VAL A 10 -0.10 -6.42 6.52
C VAL A 10 -0.08 -5.13 5.70
N GLY A 11 -0.92 -4.20 6.12
CA GLY A 11 -1.00 -2.84 5.61
C GLY A 11 -1.82 -1.99 6.58
N ARG A 12 -1.65 -0.67 6.52
CA ARG A 12 -2.40 0.29 7.32
C ARG A 12 -2.95 1.37 6.40
N ALA A 13 -4.12 1.91 6.73
CA ALA A 13 -4.68 3.06 6.05
C ALA A 13 -5.18 4.11 7.04
N VAL A 14 -5.13 5.38 6.62
CA VAL A 14 -5.70 6.53 7.32
C VAL A 14 -6.62 7.26 6.35
N VAL A 15 -7.87 7.52 6.75
CA VAL A 15 -8.80 8.33 5.97
C VAL A 15 -8.78 9.76 6.49
N ASP A 16 -8.53 10.70 5.59
CA ASP A 16 -8.60 12.13 5.87
C ASP A 16 -9.04 12.88 4.61
N SER A 17 -9.86 13.92 4.77
CA SER A 17 -10.29 14.81 3.69
C SER A 17 -10.79 14.10 2.40
N GLY A 18 -11.52 12.99 2.57
CA GLY A 18 -12.08 12.21 1.45
C GLY A 18 -11.09 11.28 0.73
N TRP A 19 -9.89 11.08 1.27
CA TRP A 19 -8.85 10.20 0.70
C TRP A 19 -8.29 9.24 1.75
N ALA A 20 -7.82 8.07 1.30
CA ALA A 20 -7.12 7.09 2.14
C ALA A 20 -5.63 7.01 1.82
N GLY A 21 -4.76 7.37 2.77
CA GLY A 21 -3.32 7.12 2.66
C GLY A 21 -2.96 5.70 3.12
N VAL A 22 -2.21 4.94 2.31
CA VAL A 22 -1.76 3.58 2.64
C VAL A 22 -0.30 3.56 3.08
N PHE A 23 -0.01 2.86 4.17
CA PHE A 23 1.30 2.80 4.81
C PHE A 23 1.67 1.40 5.31
N GLY A 24 2.97 1.14 5.45
CA GLY A 24 3.46 -0.06 6.14
C GLY A 24 3.04 -1.38 5.48
N MET A 25 2.93 -1.40 4.15
CA MET A 25 2.66 -2.63 3.41
C MET A 25 3.85 -3.59 3.55
N ALA A 26 3.58 -4.81 4.01
CA ALA A 26 4.58 -5.86 4.08
C ALA A 26 3.98 -7.23 3.77
N THR A 27 4.77 -8.10 3.18
CA THR A 27 4.39 -9.49 2.89
C THR A 27 5.60 -10.39 3.09
N LEU A 28 5.39 -11.50 3.81
CA LEU A 28 6.43 -12.45 4.11
C LEU A 28 7.03 -13.01 2.80
N PRO A 29 8.37 -13.08 2.66
CA PRO A 29 9.02 -13.44 1.40
C PRO A 29 8.50 -14.72 0.74
N ARG A 30 8.25 -15.76 1.54
CA ARG A 30 7.84 -17.09 1.05
C ARG A 30 6.44 -17.15 0.41
N VAL A 31 5.58 -16.15 0.66
CA VAL A 31 4.22 -16.09 0.09
C VAL A 31 4.03 -14.96 -0.92
N ARG A 32 5.10 -14.27 -1.32
CA ARG A 32 5.02 -13.21 -2.33
C ARG A 32 4.56 -13.78 -3.67
N GLY A 33 3.91 -12.93 -4.47
CA GLY A 33 3.38 -13.32 -5.79
C GLY A 33 2.08 -14.14 -5.73
N ARG A 34 1.52 -14.40 -4.54
CA ARG A 34 0.30 -15.20 -4.35
C ARG A 34 -0.96 -14.39 -4.06
N GLY A 35 -0.92 -13.07 -4.26
CA GLY A 35 -2.09 -12.19 -4.11
C GLY A 35 -2.30 -11.55 -2.74
N ALA A 36 -1.67 -12.05 -1.66
CA ALA A 36 -1.93 -11.60 -0.28
C ALA A 36 -1.85 -10.08 -0.06
N ALA A 37 -0.90 -9.37 -0.70
CA ALA A 37 -0.78 -7.92 -0.61
C ALA A 37 -1.93 -7.18 -1.32
N GLY A 38 -2.43 -7.73 -2.43
CA GLY A 38 -3.60 -7.21 -3.13
C GLY A 38 -4.88 -7.38 -2.31
N ASP A 39 -5.00 -8.50 -1.59
CA ASP A 39 -6.13 -8.72 -0.69
C ASP A 39 -6.14 -7.72 0.47
N VAL A 40 -4.96 -7.41 1.05
CA VAL A 40 -4.82 -6.33 2.03
C VAL A 40 -5.30 -5.00 1.45
N LEU A 41 -4.86 -4.62 0.24
CA LEU A 41 -5.28 -3.36 -0.39
C LEU A 41 -6.78 -3.31 -0.65
N ARG A 42 -7.39 -4.41 -1.09
CA ARG A 42 -8.84 -4.49 -1.29
C ARG A 42 -9.60 -4.31 0.02
N SER A 43 -9.19 -4.99 1.09
CA SER A 43 -9.80 -4.82 2.40
C SER A 43 -9.66 -3.39 2.94
N LEU A 44 -8.52 -2.74 2.70
CA LEU A 44 -8.33 -1.33 3.08
C LEU A 44 -9.19 -0.39 2.23
N ALA A 45 -9.37 -0.68 0.94
CA ALA A 45 -10.24 0.08 0.04
C ALA A 45 -11.71 -0.01 0.47
N ASP A 46 -12.20 -1.22 0.77
CA ASP A 46 -13.57 -1.44 1.24
C ASP A 46 -13.83 -0.69 2.55
N TRP A 47 -12.89 -0.79 3.50
CA TRP A 47 -12.95 -0.05 4.76
C TRP A 47 -12.94 1.48 4.55
N ALA A 48 -12.04 2.00 3.71
CA ALA A 48 -11.93 3.42 3.45
C ALA A 48 -13.15 3.98 2.72
N SER A 49 -13.71 3.22 1.77
CA SER A 49 -14.95 3.58 1.07
C SER A 49 -16.11 3.69 2.04
N GLY A 50 -16.20 2.80 3.04
CA GLY A 50 -17.21 2.87 4.10
C GLY A 50 -17.10 4.14 4.97
N LEU A 51 -15.93 4.78 4.99
CA LEU A 51 -15.69 6.07 5.66
C LEU A 51 -15.83 7.28 4.74
N GLY A 52 -16.29 7.08 3.49
CA GLY A 52 -16.51 8.15 2.52
C GLY A 52 -15.26 8.59 1.76
N ALA A 53 -14.17 7.82 1.80
CA ALA A 53 -13.01 8.09 0.95
C ALA A 53 -13.34 7.78 -0.51
N GLY A 54 -13.10 8.74 -1.41
CA GLY A 54 -13.31 8.60 -2.85
C GLY A 54 -12.12 7.99 -3.60
N GLY A 55 -10.97 7.87 -2.94
CA GLY A 55 -9.76 7.32 -3.53
C GLY A 55 -8.69 6.99 -2.48
N MET A 56 -7.65 6.30 -2.94
CA MET A 56 -6.50 5.93 -2.12
C MET A 56 -5.21 6.46 -2.74
N TYR A 57 -4.21 6.76 -1.91
CA TYR A 57 -2.88 7.12 -2.36
C TYR A 57 -1.81 6.43 -1.50
N LEU A 58 -0.61 6.32 -2.07
CA LEU A 58 0.56 5.80 -1.38
C LEU A 58 1.83 6.36 -2.01
N GLN A 59 2.94 6.17 -1.32
CA GLN A 59 4.27 6.48 -1.82
C GLN A 59 5.08 5.18 -1.88
N VAL A 60 5.87 5.02 -2.94
CA VAL A 60 6.71 3.85 -3.16
C VAL A 60 8.02 4.28 -3.79
N ASP A 61 9.10 3.62 -3.40
CA ASP A 61 10.40 3.79 -4.04
C ASP A 61 10.35 3.31 -5.51
N VAL A 62 10.96 4.07 -6.42
CA VAL A 62 11.03 3.74 -7.85
C VAL A 62 11.77 2.43 -8.11
N ASP A 63 12.68 2.04 -7.22
CA ASP A 63 13.44 0.79 -7.34
C ASP A 63 12.64 -0.42 -6.82
N ASN A 64 11.51 -0.20 -6.15
CA ASN A 64 10.64 -1.26 -5.66
C ASN A 64 9.69 -1.78 -6.77
N THR A 65 10.29 -2.38 -7.81
CA THR A 65 9.56 -2.87 -8.99
C THR A 65 8.46 -3.89 -8.66
N SER A 66 8.61 -4.66 -7.57
CA SER A 66 7.58 -5.61 -7.13
C SER A 66 6.35 -4.89 -6.59
N ALA A 67 6.53 -3.81 -5.82
CA ALA A 67 5.42 -3.02 -5.29
C ALA A 67 4.77 -2.18 -6.39
N LEU A 68 5.56 -1.58 -7.30
CA LEU A 68 5.04 -0.87 -8.47
C LEU A 68 4.08 -1.76 -9.29
N ARG A 69 4.53 -2.96 -9.68
CA ARG A 69 3.68 -3.94 -10.42
C ARG A 69 2.44 -4.36 -9.64
N LEU A 70 2.49 -4.40 -8.30
CA LEU A 70 1.32 -4.70 -7.48
C LEU A 70 0.33 -3.55 -7.56
N TYR A 71 0.78 -2.32 -7.31
CA TYR A 71 -0.07 -1.14 -7.24
C TYR A 71 -0.71 -0.82 -8.60
N GLU A 72 0.03 -0.95 -9.70
CA GLU A 72 -0.52 -0.84 -11.05
C GLU A 72 -1.62 -1.88 -11.31
N ARG A 73 -1.40 -3.14 -10.92
CA ARG A 73 -2.38 -4.22 -11.12
C ARG A 73 -3.68 -3.99 -10.33
N VAL A 74 -3.60 -3.35 -9.18
CA VAL A 74 -4.78 -3.03 -8.36
C VAL A 74 -5.39 -1.65 -8.68
N GLY A 75 -4.87 -0.95 -9.70
CA GLY A 75 -5.49 0.26 -10.26
C GLY A 75 -4.88 1.60 -9.82
N PHE A 76 -3.76 1.61 -9.09
CA PHE A 76 -3.02 2.85 -8.84
C PHE A 76 -2.26 3.29 -10.10
N THR A 77 -2.10 4.60 -10.26
CA THR A 77 -1.30 5.21 -11.32
C THR A 77 -0.30 6.21 -10.73
N GLU A 78 0.88 6.37 -11.35
CA GLU A 78 1.86 7.39 -10.92
C GLU A 78 1.27 8.79 -11.14
N VAL A 79 1.27 9.61 -10.09
CA VAL A 79 0.79 11.00 -10.13
C VAL A 79 1.94 12.02 -10.14
N CYS A 80 3.03 11.72 -9.43
CA CYS A 80 4.23 12.54 -9.38
C CYS A 80 5.40 11.75 -8.77
N ARG A 81 6.60 12.32 -8.90
CA ARG A 81 7.81 11.86 -8.22
C ARG A 81 8.24 12.90 -7.20
N TYR A 82 8.84 12.44 -6.12
CA TYR A 82 9.39 13.29 -5.09
C TYR A 82 10.69 12.68 -4.58
N HIS A 83 11.54 13.50 -3.98
CA HIS A 83 12.78 13.08 -3.32
C HIS A 83 12.80 13.63 -1.91
N TYR A 84 13.13 12.77 -0.93
CA TYR A 84 13.40 13.23 0.42
C TYR A 84 14.73 14.00 0.42
N ARG A 85 14.75 15.16 1.09
CA ARG A 85 15.99 15.88 1.41
C ARG A 85 16.19 15.81 2.91
N SER A 86 17.37 15.41 3.32
CA SER A 86 17.79 15.43 4.71
C SER A 86 19.10 16.21 4.81
N GLU A 87 19.21 17.07 5.80
CA GLU A 87 20.47 17.68 6.19
C GLU A 87 20.96 16.96 7.45
N THR A 88 22.25 16.56 7.45
CA THR A 88 22.90 16.10 8.66
C THR A 88 23.40 17.33 9.40
N LEU A 89 22.78 17.69 10.52
CA LEU A 89 23.36 18.69 11.41
C LEU A 89 24.67 18.14 11.97
N SER A 90 25.77 18.83 11.67
CA SER A 90 27.12 18.61 12.21
C SER A 90 27.29 19.22 13.59
#